data_AF-A0A2T3H5D7-F1
#
_entry.id   AF-A0A2T3H5D7-F1
#
_cell.length_a   1.000
_cell.length_b   1.000
_cell.length_c   1.000
_cell.angle_alpha   90.00
_cell.angle_beta   90.00
_cell.angle_gamma   90.00
#
_symmetry.space_group_name_H-M   'P 1'
#
loop_
_entity.id
_entity.type
_entity.pdbx_description
1 polymer ?
#
loop_
_entity_poly.entity_id
_entity_poly.type
_entity_poly.pdbx_seq_one_letter_code
_entity_poly.pdbx_strand_id
1 'polypeptide(L)'
;MTKDLDLQSAIAALDAYGYEKKHSTDLEQARNKQQMTRYLKSLDYSLRRLKLLQEAVNELVEETQNDLHKQEQVQTFKTKVINLSRELNMSYDEVLVYMANQGGK
;
A
#
# COMPACT_ATOMS: atom_id res chain seq x y z
N MET A 1 33.89 -34.05 23.39
CA MET A 1 33.25 -32.92 24.11
C MET A 1 33.21 -31.65 23.26
N THR A 2 32.82 -31.74 21.98
CA THR A 2 32.84 -30.60 21.03
C THR A 2 31.49 -30.38 20.35
N LYS A 3 30.62 -31.40 20.29
CA LYS A 3 29.29 -31.32 19.69
C LYS A 3 28.24 -30.61 20.57
N ASP A 4 28.30 -30.79 21.89
CA ASP A 4 27.37 -30.12 22.82
C ASP A 4 27.57 -28.61 22.88
N LEU A 5 28.82 -28.15 22.81
CA LEU A 5 29.13 -26.71 22.79
C LEU A 5 28.59 -26.04 21.52
N ASP A 6 28.70 -26.73 20.37
CA ASP A 6 28.22 -26.26 19.07
C ASP A 6 26.69 -26.24 18.99
N LEU A 7 26.02 -27.24 19.59
CA LEU A 7 24.56 -27.28 19.64
C LEU A 7 23.98 -26.16 20.52
N GLN A 8 24.57 -25.90 21.70
CA GLN A 8 24.16 -24.80 22.57
C GLN A 8 24.43 -23.45 21.92
N SER A 9 25.53 -23.32 21.18
CA SER A 9 25.86 -22.12 20.41
C SER A 9 24.86 -21.89 19.27
N ALA A 10 24.48 -22.95 18.57
CA ALA A 10 23.48 -22.90 17.50
C ALA A 10 22.07 -22.58 18.04
N ILE A 11 21.71 -23.11 19.20
CA ILE A 11 20.44 -22.80 19.88
C ILE A 11 20.44 -21.34 20.35
N ALA A 12 21.53 -20.86 20.94
CA ALA A 12 21.66 -19.45 21.34
C ALA A 12 21.62 -18.49 20.14
N ALA A 13 22.21 -18.87 19.01
CA ALA A 13 22.14 -18.11 17.77
C ALA A 13 20.72 -18.10 17.16
N LEU A 14 19.99 -19.23 17.23
CA LEU A 14 18.59 -19.32 16.82
C LEU A 14 17.65 -18.52 17.72
N ASP A 15 17.88 -18.52 19.03
CA ASP A 15 17.14 -17.69 19.98
C ASP A 15 17.44 -16.21 19.78
N ALA A 16 18.69 -15.83 19.54
CA ALA A 16 19.08 -14.46 19.19
C ALA A 16 18.42 -14.00 17.89
N TYR A 17 18.43 -14.83 16.84
CA TYR A 17 17.76 -14.54 15.57
C TYR A 17 16.22 -14.48 15.70
N GLY A 18 15.63 -15.35 16.51
CA GLY A 18 14.21 -15.33 16.84
C GLY A 18 13.80 -14.12 17.68
N TYR A 19 14.70 -13.61 18.52
CA TYR A 19 14.53 -12.40 19.32
C TYR A 19 14.63 -11.15 18.43
N GLU A 20 15.63 -11.07 17.55
CA GLU A 20 15.76 -9.97 16.57
C GLU A 20 14.55 -9.88 15.64
N LYS A 21 13.94 -10.99 15.22
CA LYS A 21 12.69 -10.95 14.43
C LYS A 21 11.45 -10.57 15.22
N LYS A 22 11.39 -10.82 16.53
CA LYS A 22 10.27 -10.40 17.38
C LYS A 22 10.38 -8.94 17.84
N HIS A 23 11.60 -8.40 17.83
CA HIS A 23 11.91 -7.01 18.17
C HIS A 23 12.27 -6.14 16.96
N SER A 24 12.34 -6.71 15.76
CA SER A 24 12.28 -5.98 14.50
C SER A 24 11.03 -5.12 14.60
N THR A 25 11.29 -3.83 14.74
CA THR A 25 10.23 -2.85 14.89
C THR A 25 9.81 -2.39 13.49
N ASP A 26 10.09 -3.17 12.44
CA ASP A 26 9.98 -2.72 11.06
C ASP A 26 8.57 -2.26 10.74
N LEU A 27 8.47 -1.03 10.23
CA LEU A 27 7.20 -0.42 9.85
C LEU A 27 6.46 -1.28 8.80
N GLU A 28 7.22 -2.01 7.98
CA GLU A 28 6.69 -2.94 6.97
C GLU A 28 5.79 -4.05 7.55
N GLN A 29 6.06 -4.47 8.79
CA GLN A 29 5.29 -5.52 9.46
C GLN A 29 4.16 -4.96 10.32
N ALA A 30 4.08 -3.64 10.49
CA ALA A 30 3.08 -2.99 11.33
C ALA A 30 1.72 -2.97 10.61
N ARG A 31 0.73 -3.69 11.15
CA ARG A 31 -0.62 -3.81 10.57
C ARG A 31 -1.66 -2.93 11.23
N ASN A 32 -1.31 -2.29 12.36
CA ASN A 32 -2.22 -1.43 13.10
C ASN A 32 -1.51 -0.21 13.69
N LYS A 33 -2.32 0.80 14.06
CA LYS A 33 -1.84 2.08 14.60
C LYS A 33 -0.93 1.92 15.81
N GLN A 34 -1.20 0.96 16.71
CA GLN A 34 -0.40 0.75 17.90
C GLN A 34 1.02 0.27 17.56
N GLN A 35 1.15 -0.68 16.62
CA GLN A 35 2.43 -1.17 16.13
C GLN A 35 3.21 -0.07 15.41
N MET A 36 2.56 0.67 14.51
CA MET A 36 3.16 1.81 13.81
C MET A 36 3.64 2.89 14.80
N THR A 37 2.83 3.22 15.80
CA THR A 37 3.19 4.22 16.82
C THR A 37 4.37 3.75 17.67
N ARG A 38 4.44 2.46 18.02
CA ARG A 38 5.60 1.90 18.75
C ARG A 38 6.88 2.04 17.93
N TYR A 39 6.84 1.75 16.64
CA TYR A 39 7.98 1.98 15.74
C TYR A 39 8.38 3.44 15.69
N LEU A 40 7.44 4.33 15.40
CA LEU A 40 7.72 5.76 15.28
C LEU A 40 8.31 6.34 16.57
N LYS A 41 7.91 5.81 17.73
CA LYS A 41 8.51 6.16 19.03
C LYS A 41 9.91 5.60 19.20
N SER A 42 10.22 4.41 18.69
CA SER A 42 11.58 3.84 18.74
C SER A 42 12.60 4.62 17.90
N LEU A 43 12.15 5.43 16.93
CA LEU A 43 13.03 6.28 16.11
C LEU A 43 13.57 7.51 16.87
N ASP A 44 13.03 7.82 18.05
CA ASP A 44 13.42 8.96 18.89
C ASP A 44 13.53 10.31 18.14
N TYR A 45 12.56 10.56 17.25
CA TYR A 45 12.55 11.76 16.44
C TYR A 45 12.14 13.00 17.25
N SER A 46 12.91 14.08 17.07
CA SER A 46 12.48 15.41 17.50
C SER A 46 11.13 15.80 16.88
N LEU A 47 10.38 16.67 17.56
CA LEU A 47 9.10 17.19 17.06
C LEU A 47 9.23 17.76 15.63
N ARG A 48 10.34 18.43 15.31
CA ARG A 48 10.60 18.95 13.96
C ARG A 48 10.64 17.83 12.92
N ARG A 49 11.33 16.73 13.20
CA ARG A 49 11.38 15.56 12.30
C ARG A 49 10.02 14.86 12.19
N LEU A 50 9.26 14.78 13.28
CA LEU A 50 7.90 14.24 13.25
C LEU A 50 6.96 15.07 12.35
N LYS A 51 7.09 16.41 12.35
CA LYS A 51 6.32 17.27 11.44
C LYS A 51 6.67 17.03 9.98
N LEU A 52 7.97 16.92 9.65
CA LEU A 52 8.40 16.59 8.28
C LEU A 52 7.88 15.22 7.83
N LEU A 53 7.91 14.22 8.73
CA LEU A 53 7.34 12.91 8.45
C LEU A 53 5.82 12.99 8.22
N GLN A 54 5.12 13.79 9.02
CA GLN A 54 3.69 14.00 8.85
C GLN A 54 3.37 14.62 7.48
N GLU A 55 4.12 15.64 7.06
CA GLU A 55 3.98 16.27 5.75
C GLU A 55 4.18 15.24 4.62
N ALA A 56 5.28 14.49 4.64
CA ALA A 56 5.56 13.47 3.63
C ALA A 56 4.50 12.35 3.58
N VAL A 57 3.99 11.91 4.73
CA VAL A 57 2.92 10.90 4.78
C VAL A 57 1.62 11.47 4.23
N ASN A 58 1.28 12.72 4.52
CA ASN A 58 0.08 13.35 4.00
C ASN A 58 0.12 13.47 2.47
N GLU A 59 1.24 13.91 1.91
CA GLU A 59 1.44 13.99 0.45
C GLU A 59 1.25 12.62 -0.21
N LEU A 60 1.87 11.57 0.35
CA LEU A 60 1.74 10.21 -0.17
C LEU A 60 0.30 9.68 -0.11
N VAL A 61 -0.45 10.01 0.96
CA VAL A 61 -1.86 9.65 1.08
C VAL A 61 -2.68 10.33 0.01
N GLU A 62 -2.48 11.63 -0.22
CA GLU A 62 -3.19 12.39 -1.24
C GLU A 62 -2.92 11.83 -2.65
N GLU A 63 -1.65 11.56 -2.98
CA GLU A 63 -1.28 10.93 -4.26
C GLU A 63 -1.97 9.58 -4.45
N THR A 64 -1.93 8.72 -3.43
CA THR A 64 -2.54 7.39 -3.47
C THR A 64 -4.06 7.47 -3.64
N GLN A 65 -4.72 8.40 -2.95
CA GLN A 65 -6.16 8.63 -3.09
C GLN A 65 -6.54 9.11 -4.49
N ASN A 66 -5.76 10.03 -5.06
CA ASN A 66 -5.97 10.52 -6.42
C ASN A 66 -5.81 9.40 -7.45
N ASP A 67 -4.82 8.53 -7.27
CA ASP A 67 -4.61 7.41 -8.18
C ASP A 67 -5.71 6.35 -8.08
N LEU A 68 -6.20 6.06 -6.88
CA LEU A 68 -7.39 5.22 -6.69
C LEU A 68 -8.59 5.82 -7.41
N HIS A 69 -8.83 7.12 -7.27
CA HIS A 69 -9.94 7.79 -7.93
C HIS A 69 -9.85 7.70 -9.47
N LYS A 70 -8.66 7.91 -10.05
CA LYS A 70 -8.44 7.73 -11.49
C LYS A 70 -8.74 6.29 -11.93
N GLN A 71 -8.30 5.30 -11.15
CA GLN A 71 -8.58 3.88 -11.45
C GLN A 71 -10.08 3.58 -11.41
N GLU A 72 -10.80 4.10 -10.42
CA GLU A 72 -12.26 3.98 -10.31
C GLU A 72 -12.99 4.63 -11.49
N GLN A 73 -12.56 5.81 -11.92
CA GLN A 73 -13.12 6.49 -13.08
C GLN A 73 -12.93 5.68 -14.36
N VAL A 74 -11.72 5.16 -14.58
CA VAL A 74 -11.42 4.29 -15.74
C VAL A 74 -12.27 3.03 -15.71
N GLN A 75 -12.40 2.38 -14.54
CA GLN A 75 -13.21 1.18 -14.40
C GLN A 75 -14.70 1.46 -14.63
N THR A 76 -15.19 2.59 -14.13
CA THR A 76 -16.56 3.06 -14.36
C THR A 76 -16.80 3.31 -15.85
N PHE A 77 -15.87 3.98 -16.52
CA PHE A 77 -15.95 4.24 -17.96
C PHE A 77 -15.99 2.94 -18.77
N LYS A 78 -15.07 2.00 -18.49
CA LYS A 78 -15.08 0.66 -19.12
C LYS A 78 -16.41 -0.05 -18.94
N THR A 79 -16.96 -0.02 -17.73
CA THR A 79 -18.25 -0.63 -17.41
C THR A 79 -19.39 0.01 -18.20
N LYS A 80 -19.41 1.34 -18.31
CA LYS A 80 -20.39 2.07 -19.12
C LYS A 80 -20.31 1.68 -20.59
N VAL A 81 -19.11 1.62 -21.16
CA VAL A 81 -18.91 1.22 -22.56
C VAL A 81 -19.40 -0.21 -22.82
N ILE A 82 -19.09 -1.15 -21.91
CA ILE A 82 -19.55 -2.55 -22.01
C ILE A 82 -21.08 -2.63 -21.95
N ASN A 83 -21.71 -1.92 -21.01
CA ASN A 83 -23.16 -1.94 -20.88
C ASN A 83 -23.83 -1.34 -22.11
N LEU A 84 -23.34 -0.18 -22.59
CA LEU A 84 -23.91 0.50 -23.74
C LEU A 84 -23.71 -0.29 -25.05
N SER A 85 -22.56 -0.97 -25.20
CA SER A 85 -22.30 -1.90 -26.31
C SER A 85 -23.33 -3.03 -26.35
N ARG A 86 -23.69 -3.58 -25.19
CA ARG A 86 -24.72 -4.62 -25.08
C ARG A 86 -26.13 -4.08 -25.34
N GLU A 87 -26.44 -2.89 -24.81
CA GLU A 87 -27.76 -2.27 -24.95
C GLU A 87 -28.07 -1.87 -26.40
N LEU A 88 -27.09 -1.28 -27.08
CA LEU A 88 -27.26 -0.78 -28.46
C LEU A 88 -26.84 -1.81 -29.52
N ASN A 89 -26.36 -2.99 -29.09
CA ASN A 89 -25.78 -4.02 -29.96
C ASN A 89 -24.72 -3.43 -30.92
N MET A 90 -23.88 -2.54 -30.37
CA MET A 90 -22.81 -1.83 -31.07
C MET A 90 -21.45 -2.39 -30.68
N SER A 91 -20.50 -2.37 -31.61
CA SER A 91 -19.10 -2.65 -31.32
C SER A 91 -18.50 -1.59 -30.38
N TYR A 92 -17.38 -1.93 -29.75
CA TYR A 92 -16.69 -1.03 -28.82
C TYR A 92 -16.36 0.34 -29.46
N ASP A 93 -15.86 0.33 -30.69
CA ASP A 93 -15.48 1.55 -31.42
C ASP A 93 -16.70 2.42 -31.76
N GLU A 94 -17.82 1.80 -32.14
CA GLU A 94 -19.08 2.51 -32.39
C GLU A 94 -19.62 3.18 -31.13
N VAL A 95 -19.50 2.53 -29.96
CA VAL A 95 -19.90 3.10 -28.67
C VAL A 95 -19.03 4.31 -28.30
N LEU A 96 -17.72 4.23 -28.53
CA LEU A 96 -16.82 5.36 -28.26
C LEU A 96 -17.17 6.57 -29.13
N VAL A 97 -17.43 6.37 -30.42
CA VAL A 97 -17.85 7.42 -31.35
C VAL A 97 -19.22 7.98 -30.94
N TYR A 98 -20.17 7.12 -30.57
CA TYR A 98 -21.48 7.52 -30.08
C TYR A 98 -21.39 8.39 -28.82
N MET A 99 -20.58 7.98 -27.83
CA MET A 99 -20.39 8.72 -26.58
C MET A 99 -19.69 10.07 -26.83
N ALA A 100 -18.68 10.11 -27.71
CA ALA A 100 -17.99 11.35 -28.08
C ALA A 100 -18.94 12.36 -28.76
N ASN A 101 -19.86 11.88 -29.59
CA ASN A 101 -20.83 12.70 -30.31
C ASN A 101 -21.98 13.21 -29.41
N GLN A 102 -22.21 12.61 -28.24
CA GLN A 102 -23.23 13.07 -27.28
C GLN A 102 -22.72 14.05 -26.22
N GLY A 103 -21.41 14.05 -25.91
CA GLY A 103 -20.80 14.94 -24.90
C GLY A 103 -20.50 16.36 -25.36
N GLY A 104 -20.86 16.73 -26.60
CA GLY A 104 -20.56 18.02 -27.22
C GLY A 104 -21.73 19.04 -27.25
N LYS A 105 -22.52 19.13 -26.18
CA LYS A 105 -23.52 20.20 -25.99
C LYS A 105 -23.35 20.89 -24.65
#